data_AF-A0A9P5JN62-F1
#
_entry.id   AF-A0A9P5JN62-F1
#
_cell.length_a   1.000
_cell.length_b   1.000
_cell.length_c   1.000
_cell.angle_alpha   90.00
_cell.angle_beta   90.00
_cell.angle_gamma   90.00
#
_symmetry.space_group_name_H-M   'P 1'
#
loop_
_entity.id
_entity.type
_entity.pdbx_description
1 polymer ?
#
loop_
_entity_poly.entity_id
_entity_poly.type
_entity_poly.pdbx_seq_one_letter_code
_entity_poly.pdbx_strand_id
1 'polypeptide(L)'
;MASTDTIQRLSLEFAALQPNTPEGIYIIPSKQDLLMWRGVFFVHQGFYIDSFLRFRLIFPRDYSAKPPTVIFETHAFHPLISEKDGKMSLTHRFRPWLPEEHNVYDILHFMKSSFKKDGLERISESDCLNREAFRYHENDTSFTALARQTTELSRRDSVLYDNDEPPSMRLSRERVLSPQDGFQFSVLDDDTMAKLRRRLGLTDWSSGDQ
;
A
#
# COMPACT_ATOMS: atom_id res chain seq x y z
N MET A 1 -10.95 24.52 4.01
CA MET A 1 -11.31 23.42 4.93
C MET A 1 -12.08 22.38 4.11
N ALA A 2 -12.02 21.09 4.44
CA ALA A 2 -12.88 20.08 3.80
C ALA A 2 -14.35 20.36 4.15
N SER A 3 -15.31 19.96 3.30
CA SER A 3 -16.73 20.09 3.66
C SER A 3 -17.07 19.13 4.81
N THR A 4 -18.05 19.50 5.64
CA THR A 4 -18.52 18.65 6.74
C THR A 4 -19.05 17.30 6.22
N ASP A 5 -19.68 17.32 5.05
CA ASP A 5 -20.20 16.13 4.38
C ASP A 5 -19.09 15.14 3.98
N THR A 6 -17.99 15.64 3.40
CA THR A 6 -16.81 14.81 3.08
C THR A 6 -16.24 14.14 4.32
N ILE A 7 -16.13 14.87 5.44
CA ILE A 7 -15.60 14.34 6.69
C ILE A 7 -16.51 13.24 7.25
N GLN A 8 -17.83 13.47 7.21
CA GLN A 8 -18.81 12.48 7.63
C GLN A 8 -18.74 11.22 6.77
N ARG A 9 -18.66 11.37 5.43
CA ARG A 9 -18.52 10.25 4.51
C ARG A 9 -17.25 9.44 4.79
N LEU A 10 -16.11 10.10 4.97
CA LEU A 10 -14.85 9.42 5.27
C LEU A 10 -14.87 8.66 6.61
N SER A 11 -15.58 9.20 7.59
CA SER A 11 -15.74 8.54 8.90
C SER A 11 -16.55 7.24 8.76
N LEU A 12 -17.60 7.25 7.94
CA LEU A 12 -18.40 6.05 7.63
C LEU A 12 -17.61 5.02 6.82
N GLU A 13 -16.87 5.47 5.81
CA GLU A 13 -15.96 4.62 5.01
C GLU A 13 -14.92 3.93 5.89
N PHE A 14 -14.31 4.66 6.82
CA PHE A 14 -13.31 4.09 7.73
C PHE A 14 -13.93 3.05 8.68
N ALA A 15 -15.14 3.27 9.18
CA ALA A 15 -15.86 2.28 9.97
C ALA A 15 -16.19 1.02 9.13
N ALA A 16 -16.56 1.19 7.86
CA ALA A 16 -16.85 0.09 6.95
C ALA A 16 -15.60 -0.72 6.55
N LEU A 17 -14.39 -0.16 6.68
CA LEU A 17 -13.16 -0.87 6.36
C LEU A 17 -12.88 -2.05 7.31
N GLN A 18 -13.18 -1.96 8.61
CA GLN A 18 -12.76 -3.00 9.57
C GLN A 18 -13.19 -4.43 9.16
N PRO A 19 -14.45 -4.70 8.81
CA PRO A 19 -14.85 -6.03 8.34
C PRO A 19 -14.49 -6.31 6.87
N ASN A 20 -14.28 -5.28 6.05
CA ASN A 20 -14.15 -5.40 4.58
C ASN A 20 -12.72 -5.18 4.07
N THR A 21 -11.73 -5.01 4.94
CA THR A 21 -10.35 -4.76 4.50
C THR A 21 -9.75 -6.06 3.95
N PRO A 22 -9.19 -6.04 2.73
CA PRO A 22 -8.52 -7.21 2.18
C PRO A 22 -7.34 -7.64 3.05
N GLU A 23 -7.19 -8.94 3.30
CA GLU A 23 -6.05 -9.45 4.08
C GLU A 23 -4.71 -8.99 3.51
N GLY A 24 -3.74 -8.72 4.39
CA GLY A 24 -2.43 -8.21 4.02
C GLY A 24 -2.44 -6.70 3.73
N ILE A 25 -3.59 -6.02 3.69
CA ILE A 25 -3.65 -4.56 3.62
C ILE A 25 -4.02 -4.02 5.00
N TYR A 26 -3.25 -3.03 5.45
CA TYR A 26 -3.53 -2.28 6.67
C TYR A 26 -3.55 -0.81 6.33
N ILE A 27 -4.50 -0.07 6.88
CA ILE A 27 -4.69 1.35 6.56
C ILE A 27 -5.12 2.13 7.80
N ILE A 28 -4.59 3.34 7.94
CA ILE A 28 -4.93 4.28 9.01
C ILE A 28 -5.09 5.70 8.45
N PRO A 29 -6.09 6.47 8.92
CA PRO A 29 -6.20 7.88 8.60
C PRO A 29 -5.05 8.66 9.25
N SER A 30 -4.55 9.69 8.58
CA SER A 30 -3.57 10.61 9.14
C SER A 30 -4.20 11.43 10.26
N LYS A 31 -3.46 11.68 11.35
CA LYS A 31 -3.98 12.48 12.48
C LYS A 31 -4.09 13.97 12.12
N GLN A 32 -3.26 14.41 11.17
CA GLN A 32 -3.18 15.79 10.73
C GLN A 32 -4.20 16.14 9.64
N ASP A 33 -4.57 15.18 8.80
CA ASP A 33 -5.46 15.41 7.65
C ASP A 33 -6.29 14.16 7.36
N LEU A 34 -7.61 14.22 7.64
CA LEU A 34 -8.54 13.13 7.36
C LEU A 34 -8.68 12.81 5.87
N LEU A 35 -8.30 13.74 4.98
CA LEU A 35 -8.26 13.52 3.53
C LEU A 35 -7.02 12.72 3.10
N MET A 36 -6.15 12.31 4.02
CA MET A 36 -4.98 11.50 3.73
C MET A 36 -4.97 10.25 4.59
N TRP A 37 -5.08 9.08 3.96
CA TRP A 37 -4.92 7.80 4.66
C TRP A 37 -3.63 7.15 4.21
N ARG A 38 -2.96 6.47 5.14
CA ARG A 38 -1.71 5.75 4.88
C ARG A 38 -1.95 4.27 5.06
N GLY A 39 -1.43 3.49 4.14
CA GLY A 39 -1.55 2.05 4.15
C GLY A 39 -0.24 1.34 3.89
N VAL A 40 -0.20 0.08 4.32
CA VAL A 40 0.84 -0.88 3.95
C VAL A 40 0.16 -2.12 3.40
N PHE A 41 0.66 -2.60 2.27
CA PHE A 41 0.22 -3.81 1.61
C PHE A 41 1.35 -4.84 1.65
N PHE A 42 1.13 -5.88 2.45
CA PHE A 42 1.95 -7.09 2.51
C PHE A 42 1.43 -8.07 1.46
N VAL A 43 2.25 -8.33 0.45
CA VAL A 43 1.88 -9.24 -0.62
C VAL A 43 2.26 -10.67 -0.24
N HIS A 44 1.28 -11.56 -0.18
CA HIS A 44 1.50 -12.95 0.25
C HIS A 44 1.56 -13.96 -0.92
N GLN A 45 1.23 -13.55 -2.15
CA GLN A 45 1.09 -14.46 -3.30
C GLN A 45 1.42 -13.74 -4.61
N GLY A 46 1.77 -14.52 -5.64
CA GLY A 46 2.04 -14.02 -6.99
C GLY A 46 3.46 -13.48 -7.18
N PHE A 47 3.65 -12.67 -8.22
CA PHE A 47 4.98 -12.19 -8.64
C PHE A 47 5.68 -11.31 -7.60
N TYR A 48 4.92 -10.67 -6.72
CA TYR A 48 5.43 -9.72 -5.72
C TYR A 48 5.39 -10.30 -4.30
N ILE A 49 5.35 -11.63 -4.15
CA ILE A 49 5.35 -12.28 -2.84
C ILE A 49 6.45 -11.73 -1.92
N ASP A 50 6.14 -11.53 -0.65
CA ASP A 50 6.99 -10.93 0.39
C ASP A 50 7.32 -9.44 0.19
N SER A 51 6.62 -8.74 -0.71
CA SER A 51 6.76 -7.29 -0.88
C SER A 51 6.07 -6.50 0.24
N PHE A 52 6.72 -5.41 0.65
CA PHE A 52 6.22 -4.45 1.64
C PHE A 52 5.91 -3.12 0.96
N LEU A 53 4.68 -2.96 0.47
CA LEU A 53 4.30 -1.83 -0.35
C LEU A 53 3.56 -0.77 0.47
N ARG A 54 4.25 0.34 0.78
CA ARG A 54 3.63 1.50 1.40
C ARG A 54 2.87 2.31 0.37
N PHE A 55 1.68 2.77 0.73
CA PHE A 55 0.87 3.60 -0.13
C PHE A 55 0.08 4.64 0.67
N ARG A 56 -0.42 5.65 -0.03
CA ARG A 56 -1.34 6.65 0.51
C ARG A 56 -2.56 6.80 -0.36
N LEU A 57 -3.69 7.00 0.29
CA LEU A 57 -4.93 7.45 -0.34
C LEU A 57 -5.07 8.94 -0.07
N ILE A 58 -5.18 9.73 -1.13
CA ILE A 58 -5.42 11.17 -1.06
C ILE A 58 -6.83 11.43 -1.58
N PHE A 59 -7.71 11.80 -0.66
CA PHE A 59 -9.11 12.11 -0.96
C PHE A 59 -9.24 13.55 -1.47
N PRO A 60 -10.00 13.78 -2.54
CA PRO A 60 -10.30 15.13 -2.98
C PRO A 60 -11.25 15.81 -1.98
N ARG A 61 -11.27 17.16 -1.96
CA ARG A 61 -12.12 17.92 -1.02
C ARG A 61 -13.62 17.69 -1.24
N ASP A 62 -13.98 17.33 -2.48
CA ASP A 62 -15.33 17.01 -2.96
C ASP A 62 -15.59 15.50 -3.01
N TYR A 63 -14.88 14.68 -2.23
CA TYR A 63 -15.22 13.26 -2.07
C TYR A 63 -16.64 13.10 -1.48
N SER A 64 -17.53 12.24 -2.00
CA SER A 64 -17.38 11.11 -2.94
C SER A 64 -17.54 11.42 -4.44
N ALA A 65 -17.72 12.69 -4.84
CA ALA A 65 -17.97 13.03 -6.26
C ALA A 65 -16.83 12.63 -7.20
N LYS A 66 -15.59 12.56 -6.68
CA LYS A 66 -14.39 12.13 -7.40
C LYS A 66 -13.68 11.01 -6.66
N PRO A 67 -12.98 10.10 -7.38
CA PRO A 67 -12.20 9.05 -6.75
C PRO A 67 -11.03 9.62 -5.96
N PRO A 68 -10.59 8.94 -4.88
CA PRO A 68 -9.31 9.23 -4.26
C PRO A 68 -8.15 8.85 -5.19
N THR A 69 -7.01 9.50 -4.99
CA THR A 69 -5.75 9.14 -5.65
C THR A 69 -4.98 8.15 -4.79
N VAL A 70 -4.60 7.02 -5.37
CA VAL A 70 -3.70 6.03 -4.76
C VAL A 70 -2.27 6.35 -5.20
N ILE A 71 -1.36 6.50 -4.23
CA ILE A 71 0.06 6.75 -4.48
C ILE A 71 0.90 5.75 -3.70
N PHE A 72 1.68 4.94 -4.41
CA PHE A 72 2.70 4.07 -3.81
C PHE A 72 3.93 4.88 -3.44
N GLU A 73 4.35 4.77 -2.19
CA GLU A 73 5.59 5.37 -1.67
C GLU A 73 6.77 4.43 -1.89
N THR A 74 6.53 3.12 -1.80
CA THR A 74 7.50 2.10 -2.21
C THR A 74 7.47 1.98 -3.73
N HIS A 75 8.64 2.07 -4.38
CA HIS A 75 8.75 1.84 -5.82
C HIS A 75 8.31 0.41 -6.18
N ALA A 76 7.35 0.28 -7.10
CA ALA A 76 6.86 -1.01 -7.57
C ALA A 76 6.78 -1.04 -9.10
N PHE A 77 7.45 -2.02 -9.71
CA PHE A 77 7.40 -2.24 -11.15
C PHE A 77 6.09 -2.94 -11.53
N HIS A 78 5.02 -2.17 -11.81
CA HIS A 78 3.68 -2.71 -12.07
C HIS A 78 2.97 -1.93 -13.20
N PRO A 79 2.20 -2.58 -14.11
CA PRO A 79 1.59 -1.91 -15.28
C PRO A 79 0.71 -0.70 -14.96
N LEU A 80 -0.09 -0.79 -13.90
CA LEU A 80 -0.98 0.30 -13.44
C LEU A 80 -0.28 1.38 -12.61
N ILE A 81 1.00 1.22 -12.24
CA ILE A 81 1.70 2.16 -11.37
C ILE A 81 2.67 2.99 -12.21
N SER A 82 2.57 4.31 -12.10
CA SER A 82 3.50 5.24 -12.72
C SER A 82 4.85 5.22 -12.00
N GLU A 83 5.93 4.99 -12.74
CA GLU A 83 7.30 4.98 -12.19
C GLU A 83 7.75 6.35 -11.68
N LYS A 84 7.17 7.44 -12.20
CA LYS A 84 7.62 8.81 -11.90
C LYS A 84 7.11 9.32 -10.57
N ASP A 85 5.86 9.01 -10.24
CA ASP A 85 5.15 9.59 -9.10
C ASP A 85 4.42 8.55 -8.24
N GLY A 86 4.56 7.25 -8.55
CA GLY A 86 3.96 6.16 -7.79
C GLY A 86 2.43 6.09 -7.89
N LYS A 87 1.80 6.93 -8.72
CA LYS A 87 0.34 6.93 -8.84
C LYS A 87 -0.14 5.63 -9.46
N MET A 88 -1.19 5.03 -8.89
CA MET A 88 -1.86 3.88 -9.47
C MET A 88 -3.08 4.32 -10.28
N SER A 89 -3.23 3.78 -11.48
CA SER A 89 -4.42 3.98 -12.30
C SER A 89 -5.60 3.18 -11.77
N LEU A 90 -6.70 3.87 -11.50
CA LEU A 90 -7.99 3.30 -11.11
C LEU A 90 -8.94 3.14 -12.31
N THR A 91 -8.57 3.65 -13.49
CA THR A 91 -9.49 3.74 -14.63
C THR A 91 -9.91 2.38 -15.19
N HIS A 92 -9.09 1.36 -14.98
CA HIS A 92 -9.37 0.00 -15.43
C HIS A 92 -10.66 -0.56 -14.83
N ARG A 93 -10.95 -0.23 -13.55
CA ARG A 93 -12.14 -0.73 -12.84
C ARG A 93 -13.19 0.35 -12.58
N PHE A 94 -12.78 1.59 -12.42
CA PHE A 94 -13.64 2.67 -11.90
C PHE A 94 -13.93 3.75 -12.96
N ARG A 95 -14.11 3.36 -14.23
CA ARG A 95 -14.50 4.26 -15.32
C ARG A 95 -15.90 3.87 -15.84
N PRO A 96 -16.94 4.71 -15.62
CA PRO A 96 -16.95 5.95 -14.83
C PRO A 96 -16.90 5.68 -13.31
N TRP A 97 -16.48 6.68 -12.55
CA TRP A 97 -16.56 6.64 -11.08
C TRP A 97 -18.01 6.85 -10.64
N LEU A 98 -18.53 5.95 -9.81
CA LEU A 98 -19.88 5.96 -9.25
C LEU A 98 -19.83 6.27 -7.74
N PRO A 99 -20.11 7.51 -7.31
CA PRO A 99 -20.01 7.95 -5.92
C PRO A 99 -20.85 7.15 -4.91
N GLU A 100 -21.99 6.61 -5.37
CA GLU A 100 -22.94 5.87 -4.52
C GLU A 100 -22.58 4.39 -4.37
N GLU A 101 -21.80 3.84 -5.31
CA GLU A 101 -21.47 2.40 -5.35
C GLU A 101 -20.03 2.12 -4.95
N HIS A 102 -19.09 3.00 -5.32
CA HIS A 102 -17.67 2.77 -5.09
C HIS A 102 -17.21 3.35 -3.76
N ASN A 103 -16.71 2.45 -2.91
CA ASN A 103 -16.20 2.77 -1.59
C ASN A 103 -14.68 2.60 -1.53
N VAL A 104 -14.08 2.95 -0.40
CA VAL A 104 -12.63 2.79 -0.22
C VAL A 104 -12.22 1.33 -0.23
N TYR A 105 -13.01 0.42 0.37
CA TYR A 105 -12.68 -1.00 0.38
C TYR A 105 -12.67 -1.59 -1.04
N ASP A 106 -13.51 -1.11 -1.97
CA ASP A 106 -13.51 -1.56 -3.36
C ASP A 106 -12.17 -1.25 -4.04
N ILE A 107 -11.62 -0.06 -3.75
CA ILE A 107 -10.30 0.35 -4.23
C ILE A 107 -9.21 -0.54 -3.64
N LEU A 108 -9.29 -0.88 -2.35
CA LEU A 108 -8.32 -1.78 -1.72
C LEU A 108 -8.40 -3.21 -2.29
N HIS A 109 -9.61 -3.72 -2.55
CA HIS A 109 -9.81 -5.01 -3.21
C HIS A 109 -9.26 -5.00 -4.63
N PHE A 110 -9.54 -3.93 -5.39
CA PHE A 110 -8.98 -3.75 -6.73
C PHE A 110 -7.45 -3.73 -6.69
N MET A 111 -6.87 -2.93 -5.80
CA MET A 111 -5.44 -2.86 -5.56
C MET A 111 -4.86 -4.25 -5.28
N LYS A 112 -5.40 -5.00 -4.31
CA LYS A 112 -4.92 -6.36 -4.04
C LYS A 112 -5.04 -7.28 -5.25
N SER A 113 -6.14 -7.17 -6.01
CA SER A 113 -6.39 -8.01 -7.18
C SER A 113 -5.43 -7.72 -8.34
N SER A 114 -5.01 -6.46 -8.53
CA SER A 114 -4.14 -6.09 -9.65
C SER A 114 -2.74 -6.70 -9.55
N PHE A 115 -2.28 -7.03 -8.34
CA PHE A 115 -1.00 -7.70 -8.10
C PHE A 115 -1.06 -9.23 -8.29
N LYS A 116 -2.24 -9.80 -8.52
CA LYS A 116 -2.42 -11.23 -8.83
C LYS A 116 -2.28 -11.48 -10.33
N LYS A 117 -1.94 -12.71 -10.71
CA LYS A 117 -1.83 -13.13 -12.13
C LYS A 117 -3.10 -12.81 -12.92
N ASP A 118 -4.27 -13.25 -12.44
CA ASP A 118 -5.56 -12.95 -13.07
C ASP A 118 -5.89 -11.46 -13.15
N GLY A 119 -5.33 -10.64 -12.25
CA GLY A 119 -5.49 -9.19 -12.29
C GLY A 119 -4.65 -8.59 -13.41
N LEU A 120 -3.40 -9.03 -13.53
CA LEU A 120 -2.47 -8.59 -14.57
C LEU A 120 -2.96 -8.94 -15.98
N GLU A 121 -3.49 -10.15 -16.17
CA GLU A 121 -4.01 -10.63 -17.47
C GLU A 121 -5.26 -9.87 -17.94
N ARG A 122 -6.01 -9.25 -17.02
CA ARG A 122 -7.23 -8.50 -17.37
C ARG A 122 -6.97 -7.04 -17.73
N ILE A 123 -5.78 -6.51 -17.44
CA ILE A 123 -5.46 -5.10 -17.66
C ILE A 123 -5.36 -4.78 -19.16
N SER A 124 -5.90 -3.64 -19.56
CA SER A 124 -5.74 -3.12 -20.91
C SER A 124 -4.52 -2.20 -21.02
N GLU A 125 -3.84 -2.19 -22.18
CA GLU A 125 -2.72 -1.27 -22.44
C GLU A 125 -3.14 0.21 -22.25
N SER A 126 -4.39 0.54 -22.57
CA SER A 126 -4.91 1.91 -22.48
C SER A 126 -4.99 2.46 -21.05
N ASP A 127 -5.08 1.57 -20.06
CA ASP A 127 -5.13 1.92 -18.64
C ASP A 127 -3.76 1.91 -17.96
N CYS A 128 -2.72 1.41 -18.65
CA CYS A 128 -1.38 1.25 -18.11
C CYS A 128 -0.61 2.57 -18.07
N LEU A 129 -0.08 2.89 -16.88
CA LEU A 129 0.82 4.03 -16.69
C LEU A 129 2.27 3.64 -16.98
N ASN A 130 2.63 2.38 -16.72
CA ASN A 130 3.92 1.80 -17.07
C ASN A 130 3.77 0.82 -18.24
N ARG A 131 4.07 1.30 -19.44
CA ARG A 131 4.02 0.49 -20.67
C ARG A 131 5.11 -0.56 -20.73
N GLU A 132 6.25 -0.34 -20.06
CA GLU A 132 7.33 -1.34 -20.02
C GLU A 132 6.89 -2.54 -19.19
N ALA A 133 6.36 -2.31 -17.98
CA ALA A 133 5.79 -3.37 -17.15
C ALA A 133 4.65 -4.11 -17.87
N PHE A 134 3.81 -3.39 -18.62
CA PHE A 134 2.80 -4.03 -19.48
C PHE A 134 3.43 -4.87 -20.60
N ARG A 135 4.55 -4.51 -21.23
CA ARG A 135 5.16 -5.39 -22.25
C ARG A 135 5.72 -6.67 -21.65
N TYR A 136 6.33 -6.58 -20.47
CA TYR A 136 6.94 -7.74 -19.84
C TYR A 136 5.92 -8.70 -19.23
N HIS A 137 4.67 -8.28 -18.99
CA HIS A 137 3.65 -9.14 -18.36
C HIS A 137 3.37 -10.43 -19.14
N GLU A 138 3.57 -10.45 -20.47
CA GLU A 138 3.40 -11.64 -21.31
C GLU A 138 4.52 -12.67 -21.09
N ASN A 139 5.69 -12.24 -20.60
CA ASN A 139 6.82 -13.09 -20.30
C ASN A 139 6.98 -13.24 -18.79
N ASP A 140 6.35 -14.29 -18.24
CA ASP A 140 6.37 -14.64 -16.82
C ASP A 140 7.79 -14.61 -16.23
N THR A 141 8.84 -15.03 -16.95
CA THR A 141 10.20 -15.12 -16.40
C THR A 141 10.84 -13.74 -16.19
N SER A 142 10.81 -12.90 -17.22
CA SER A 142 11.37 -11.54 -17.15
C SER A 142 10.59 -10.68 -16.16
N PHE A 143 9.26 -10.79 -16.16
CA PHE A 143 8.41 -10.06 -15.24
C PHE A 143 8.65 -10.49 -13.79
N THR A 144 8.76 -11.80 -13.52
CA THR A 144 9.08 -12.31 -12.17
C THR A 144 10.40 -11.75 -11.67
N ALA A 145 11.43 -11.67 -12.50
CA ALA A 145 12.73 -11.12 -12.09
C ALA A 145 12.62 -9.64 -11.67
N LEU A 146 11.87 -8.82 -12.41
CA LEU A 146 11.67 -7.40 -12.10
C LEU A 146 10.76 -7.19 -10.87
N ALA A 147 9.73 -8.03 -10.72
CA ALA A 147 8.87 -8.03 -9.53
C ALA A 147 9.64 -8.47 -8.27
N ARG A 148 10.59 -9.41 -8.39
CA ARG A 148 11.51 -9.78 -7.30
C ARG A 148 12.43 -8.62 -6.93
N GLN A 149 12.90 -7.82 -7.89
CA GLN A 149 13.67 -6.62 -7.57
C GLN A 149 12.84 -5.62 -6.75
N THR A 150 11.55 -5.45 -7.08
CA THR A 150 10.61 -4.65 -6.26
C THR A 150 10.53 -5.20 -4.83
N THR A 151 10.39 -6.53 -4.71
CA THR A 151 10.33 -7.22 -3.43
C THR A 151 11.58 -6.95 -2.58
N GLU A 152 12.75 -7.17 -3.15
CA GLU A 152 14.04 -6.99 -2.46
C GLU A 152 14.23 -5.55 -2.01
N LEU A 153 13.94 -4.57 -2.87
CA LEU A 153 14.05 -3.15 -2.53
C LEU A 153 13.07 -2.75 -1.43
N SER A 154 11.84 -3.27 -1.46
CA SER A 154 10.82 -2.99 -0.45
C SER A 154 11.19 -3.48 0.95
N ARG A 155 12.02 -4.52 1.02
CA ARG A 155 12.47 -5.15 2.27
C ARG A 155 13.73 -4.51 2.88
N ARG A 156 14.38 -3.58 2.17
CA ARG A 156 15.63 -2.98 2.67
C ARG A 156 15.34 -2.14 3.91
N ASP A 157 16.25 -2.21 4.87
CA ASP A 157 16.17 -1.49 6.13
C ASP A 157 15.96 0.01 5.93
N SER A 158 16.59 0.62 4.91
CA SER A 158 16.42 2.04 4.56
C SER A 158 15.01 2.42 4.07
N VAL A 159 14.17 1.45 3.69
CA VAL A 159 12.78 1.63 3.22
C VAL A 159 11.79 1.25 4.33
N LEU A 160 12.16 0.31 5.19
CA LEU A 160 11.33 -0.15 6.31
C LEU A 160 11.50 0.72 7.55
N TYR A 161 12.73 1.07 7.90
CA TYR A 161 13.09 1.77 9.13
C TYR A 161 13.51 3.21 8.81
N ASP A 162 12.59 4.16 9.01
CA ASP A 162 12.89 5.59 8.93
C ASP A 162 13.85 6.08 10.04
N ASN A 163 14.17 5.20 11.01
CA ASN A 163 14.78 5.57 12.29
C ASN A 163 16.31 5.43 12.35
N ASP A 164 16.97 4.86 11.34
CA ASP A 164 18.42 4.59 11.40
C ASP A 164 19.31 5.75 10.92
N GLU A 165 18.73 6.89 10.51
CA GLU A 165 19.54 8.08 10.21
C GLU A 165 19.75 8.97 11.45
N PRO A 166 21.01 9.29 11.81
CA PRO A 166 21.31 10.16 12.94
C PRO A 166 20.68 11.54 12.74
N PRO A 167 20.23 12.21 13.81
CA PRO A 167 19.53 13.50 13.74
C PRO A 167 20.27 14.59 12.95
N SER A 168 21.60 14.51 12.87
CA SER A 168 22.45 15.45 12.14
C SER A 168 22.31 15.39 10.61
N MET A 169 21.86 14.27 10.04
CA MET A 169 21.64 14.13 8.58
C MET A 169 20.21 14.45 8.14
N ARG A 170 19.27 14.67 9.09
CA ARG A 170 17.86 14.97 8.79
C ARG A 170 17.61 16.36 8.18
N LEU A 171 18.62 17.24 8.20
CA LEU A 171 18.50 18.65 7.80
C LEU A 171 18.47 18.89 6.29
N SER A 172 18.76 17.90 5.45
CA SER A 172 18.74 18.05 3.98
C SER A 172 17.49 17.48 3.31
N ARG A 173 16.66 16.72 4.04
CA ARG A 173 15.41 16.12 3.53
C ARG A 173 14.19 16.76 4.19
N GLU A 174 14.19 18.08 4.25
CA GLU A 174 13.12 18.88 4.87
C GLU A 174 11.87 18.89 3.97
N ARG A 175 11.11 17.77 3.93
CA ARG A 175 9.68 17.72 3.60
C ARG A 175 8.95 16.37 3.71
N VAL A 176 9.59 15.29 4.14
CA VAL A 176 8.94 13.97 4.06
C VAL A 176 8.98 13.31 5.44
N LEU A 177 7.77 13.20 6.02
CA LEU A 177 7.37 12.41 7.20
C LEU A 177 7.56 13.10 8.57
N SER A 178 6.45 13.55 9.16
CA SER A 178 6.35 13.57 10.62
C SER A 178 6.43 12.11 11.10
N PRO A 179 7.31 11.76 12.06
CA PRO A 179 7.38 10.41 12.62
C PRO A 179 6.05 9.92 13.22
N GLN A 180 5.11 10.84 13.47
CA GLN A 180 3.90 10.62 14.26
C GLN A 180 2.72 10.06 13.43
N ASP A 181 2.82 10.03 12.10
CA ASP A 181 1.70 9.81 11.18
C ASP A 181 1.99 8.71 10.16
N GLY A 182 1.92 7.44 10.56
CA GLY A 182 2.05 6.28 9.66
C GLY A 182 2.36 4.98 10.40
N PHE A 183 2.41 3.87 9.65
CA PHE A 183 2.92 2.60 10.17
C PHE A 183 4.44 2.70 10.35
N GLN A 184 4.89 2.76 11.60
CA GLN A 184 6.31 2.69 11.93
C GLN A 184 6.72 1.23 12.10
N PHE A 185 7.82 0.86 11.43
CA PHE A 185 8.51 -0.38 11.70
C PHE A 185 9.76 -0.04 12.51
N SER A 186 10.10 -0.92 13.42
CA SER A 186 11.32 -0.83 14.22
C SER A 186 11.86 -2.24 14.38
N VAL A 187 13.17 -2.40 14.24
CA VAL A 187 13.84 -3.63 14.65
C VAL A 187 13.64 -3.77 16.16
N LEU A 188 13.09 -4.90 16.59
CA LEU A 188 13.00 -5.24 18.01
C LEU A 188 14.20 -6.10 18.36
N ASP A 189 14.84 -5.79 19.49
CA ASP A 189 15.86 -6.68 20.06
C ASP A 189 15.23 -8.01 20.52
N ASP A 190 16.07 -9.05 20.61
CA ASP A 190 15.62 -10.42 20.92
C ASP A 190 14.92 -10.51 22.28
N ASP A 191 15.34 -9.72 23.27
CA ASP A 191 14.75 -9.72 24.62
C ASP A 191 13.34 -9.10 24.61
N THR A 192 13.19 -7.97 23.93
CA THR A 192 11.91 -7.27 23.72
C THR A 192 10.96 -8.14 22.92
N MET A 193 11.46 -8.80 21.86
CA MET A 193 10.69 -9.77 21.08
C MET A 193 10.22 -10.93 21.95
N ALA A 194 11.09 -11.52 22.77
CA ALA A 194 10.76 -12.64 23.67
C ALA A 194 9.74 -12.24 24.76
N LYS A 195 9.81 -11.01 25.27
CA LYS A 195 8.84 -10.45 26.22
C LYS A 195 7.47 -10.25 25.56
N LEU A 196 7.43 -9.69 24.35
CA LEU A 196 6.19 -9.48 23.59
C LEU A 196 5.52 -10.80 23.23
N ARG A 197 6.29 -11.79 22.74
CA ARG A 197 5.79 -13.14 22.44
C ARG A 197 5.13 -13.78 23.66
N ARG A 198 5.81 -13.75 24.82
CA ARG A 198 5.24 -14.24 26.09
C ARG A 198 3.95 -13.52 26.46
N ARG A 199 3.91 -12.18 26.34
CA ARG A 199 2.71 -11.39 26.67
C ARG A 199 1.53 -11.69 25.76
N LEU A 200 1.79 -11.98 24.48
CA LEU A 200 0.77 -12.32 23.49
C LEU A 200 0.41 -13.83 23.49
N GLY A 201 1.03 -14.63 24.36
CA GLY A 201 0.82 -16.08 24.41
C GLY A 201 1.31 -16.82 23.16
N LEU A 202 2.21 -16.21 22.38
CA LEU A 202 2.76 -16.80 21.17
C LEU A 202 3.90 -17.74 21.56
N THR A 203 3.73 -19.02 21.28
CA THR A 203 4.82 -20.01 21.36
C THR A 203 5.65 -19.95 20.09
N ASP A 204 6.91 -20.38 20.19
CA ASP A 204 7.68 -20.64 18.99
C ASP A 204 6.96 -21.70 18.15
N TRP A 205 7.04 -21.55 16.83
CA TRP A 205 6.61 -22.61 15.93
C TRP A 205 7.50 -23.82 16.20
N SER A 206 7.00 -24.76 16.99
CA SER A 206 7.60 -26.08 17.08
C SER A 206 7.57 -26.66 15.67
N SER A 207 8.75 -26.82 15.06
CA SER A 207 8.90 -27.61 13.86
C SER A 207 8.53 -29.05 14.24
N GLY A 208 7.26 -29.39 14.05
CA GLY A 208 6.71 -30.66 14.49
C GLY A 208 5.39 -30.92 13.77
N ASP A 209 5.49 -31.39 12.54
CA ASP A 209 5.19 -32.79 12.25
C ASP A 209 5.95 -33.23 10.98
N GLN A 210 6.23 -34.53 10.95
CA GLN A 210 7.15 -35.29 10.10
C GLN A 210 6.98 -35.11 8.58
#